data_AF-A0A1D6KM52-F1
#
_entry.id   AF-A0A1D6KM52-F1
#
_cell.length_a   1.000
_cell.length_b   1.000
_cell.length_c   1.000
_cell.angle_alpha   90.00
_cell.angle_beta   90.00
_cell.angle_gamma   90.00
#
_symmetry.space_group_name_H-M   'P 1'
#
loop_
_entity.id
_entity.type
_entity.pdbx_description
1 polymer ?
#
loop_
_entity_poly.entity_id
_entity_poly.type
_entity_poly.pdbx_seq_one_letter_code
_entity_poly.pdbx_strand_id
1 'polypeptide(L)' 'MPCRSKGDGDYELASDVLMDDFLWERIKKSEAELLAEKKCVAHLTGEGNAFCDLPEDTMLPGEV' A
#
# COMPACT_ATOMS: atom_id res chain seq x y z
N MET A 1 2.05 6.91 2.83
CA MET A 1 1.36 8.23 2.98
C MET A 1 2.24 9.14 3.85
N PRO A 2 2.19 10.46 3.68
CA PRO A 2 2.99 11.39 4.48
C PRO A 2 2.36 11.58 5.87
N CYS A 3 3.16 11.42 6.92
CA CYS A 3 2.73 11.54 8.31
C CYS A 3 3.60 12.57 9.05
N ARG A 4 3.02 13.23 10.05
CA ARG A 4 3.74 14.05 11.04
C ARG A 4 3.37 13.59 12.45
N SER A 5 4.32 13.69 13.37
CA SER A 5 4.17 13.25 14.76
C SER A 5 4.70 14.32 15.71
N LYS A 6 4.16 14.33 16.94
CA LYS A 6 4.68 15.14 18.05
C LYS A 6 5.75 14.40 18.86
N GLY A 7 6.09 13.17 18.49
CA GLY A 7 7.02 12.30 19.22
C GLY A 7 6.37 11.56 20.40
N ASP A 8 5.04 11.43 20.40
CA ASP A 8 4.23 10.80 21.44
C ASP A 8 3.85 9.34 21.14
N GLY A 9 4.31 8.79 20.02
CA GLY A 9 4.01 7.44 19.56
C GLY A 9 2.86 7.37 18.55
N ASP A 10 2.07 8.44 18.44
CA ASP A 10 1.03 8.61 17.43
C ASP A 10 1.51 9.51 16.28
N TYR A 11 0.72 9.53 15.20
CA TYR A 11 0.96 10.38 14.06
C TYR A 11 -0.36 10.80 13.41
N GLU A 12 -0.32 11.90 12.67
CA GLU A 12 -1.41 12.37 11.82
C GLU A 12 -0.95 12.47 10.37
N LEU A 13 -1.89 12.35 9.43
CA LEU A 13 -1.59 12.52 8.01
C LEU A 13 -1.29 13.99 7.70
N ALA A 14 -0.24 14.23 6.92
CA ALA A 14 0.07 15.55 6.41
C ALA A 14 -0.87 15.89 5.25
N SER A 15 -1.69 16.92 5.43
CA SER A 15 -2.69 17.37 4.45
C SER A 15 -2.15 18.34 3.40
N ASP A 16 -0.99 18.93 3.65
CA ASP A 16 -0.34 19.99 2.89
C ASP A 16 0.64 19.42 1.84
N VAL A 17 0.17 18.49 1.01
CA VAL A 17 0.95 17.86 -0.04
C VAL A 17 0.30 18.08 -1.40
N LEU A 18 1.09 18.58 -2.35
CA LEU A 18 0.64 18.75 -3.73
C LEU A 18 0.60 17.40 -4.44
N MET A 19 -0.49 17.16 -5.16
CA MET A 19 -0.69 15.97 -5.97
C MET A 19 -0.79 16.38 -7.43
N ASP A 20 0.18 15.99 -8.24
CA ASP A 20 0.09 16.08 -9.70
C ASP A 20 -0.37 14.74 -10.30
N ASP A 21 -0.73 14.76 -11.59
CA ASP A 21 -1.23 13.57 -12.27
C ASP A 21 -0.21 12.43 -12.27
N PHE A 22 1.07 12.78 -12.43
CA PHE A 22 2.17 11.82 -12.45
C PHE A 22 2.35 11.08 -11.13
N LEU A 23 2.33 11.80 -10.01
CA LEU A 23 2.40 11.23 -8.68
C LEU A 23 1.16 10.39 -8.38
N TRP A 24 -0.02 10.89 -8.74
CA TRP A 24 -1.28 10.19 -8.54
C TRP A 24 -1.34 8.86 -9.29
N GLU A 25 -0.95 8.83 -10.56
CA GLU A 25 -0.91 7.61 -11.36
C GLU A 25 -0.01 6.53 -10.75
N ARG A 26 1.12 6.92 -10.16
CA ARG A 26 2.03 5.96 -9.51
C ARG A 26 1.49 5.44 -8.19
N ILE A 27 0.88 6.30 -7.39
CA ILE A 27 0.18 5.88 -6.17
C ILE A 27 -0.91 4.87 -6.52
N LYS A 28 -1.67 5.11 -7.59
CA LYS A 28 -2.73 4.19 -8.05
C LYS A 28 -2.20 2.84 -8.52
N LYS A 29 -1.02 2.78 -9.14
CA LYS A 29 -0.39 1.50 -9.51
C LYS A 29 -0.05 0.66 -8.28
N SER A 30 0.57 1.25 -7.26
CA SER A 30 0.86 0.55 -6.01
C SER A 30 -0.41 0.21 -5.21
N GLU A 31 -1.45 1.06 -5.23
CA GLU A 31 -2.74 0.74 -4.61
C GLU A 31 -3.39 -0.50 -5.24
N ALA A 32 -3.32 -0.64 -6.57
CA ALA A 32 -3.86 -1.81 -7.26
C ALA A 32 -3.16 -3.11 -6.85
N GLU A 33 -1.83 -3.08 -6.69
CA GLU A 33 -1.04 -4.20 -6.17
C GLU A 33 -1.44 -4.55 -4.73
N LEU A 34 -1.51 -3.57 -3.82
CA LEU A 34 -1.93 -3.80 -2.43
C LEU A 34 -3.35 -4.39 -2.32
N LEU A 35 -4.27 -3.96 -3.19
CA LEU A 35 -5.61 -4.54 -3.25
C LEU A 35 -5.61 -5.99 -3.75
N ALA A 36 -4.69 -6.35 -4.65
CA ALA A 36 -4.52 -7.73 -5.11
C ALA A 36 -3.92 -8.60 -4.00
N GLU A 37 -2.90 -8.10 -3.29
CA GLU A 37 -2.30 -8.81 -2.15
C GLU A 37 -3.33 -9.05 -1.05
N LYS A 38 -4.09 -8.01 -0.71
CA LYS A 38 -5.18 -8.09 0.28
C LYS A 38 -6.17 -9.21 -0.04
N LYS A 39 -6.55 -9.36 -1.32
CA LYS A 39 -7.43 -10.46 -1.77
C LYS A 39 -6.74 -11.82 -1.73
N CYS A 40 -5.45 -11.88 -2.04
CA CYS A 40 -4.68 -13.11 -1.93
C CYS A 40 -4.64 -13.62 -0.48
N VAL A 41 -4.51 -12.71 0.49
CA VAL A 41 -4.50 -13.04 1.92
C VAL A 41 -5.89 -13.01 2.59
N ALA A 42 -6.99 -12.97 1.82
CA ALA A 42 -8.36 -12.91 2.37
C ALA A 42 -8.68 -14.05 3.35
N HIS A 43 -8.04 -15.21 3.15
CA HIS A 43 -8.15 -16.38 4.01
C HIS A 43 -7.47 -16.22 5.38
N LEU A 44 -6.66 -15.17 5.58
CA LEU A 44 -5.98 -14.82 6.83
C LEU A 44 -6.61 -13.59 7.50
N THR A 45 -7.28 -12.73 6.75
CA THR A 45 -7.85 -11.47 7.24
C THR A 45 -9.33 -11.58 7.64
N GLY A 46 -9.96 -12.74 7.41
CA GLY A 46 -11.37 -12.95 7.69
C GLY A 46 -12.32 -12.41 6.61
N GLU A 47 -11.79 -12.04 5.44
CA GLU A 47 -12.59 -11.54 4.30
C GLU A 47 -13.11 -12.66 3.39
N GLY A 48 -12.69 -13.91 3.60
CA GLY A 48 -13.23 -15.08 2.90
C GLY A 48 -12.15 -15.92 2.24
N ASN A 49 -12.45 -16.47 1.05
CA ASN A 49 -11.49 -17.29 0.30
C ASN A 49 -10.43 -16.41 -0.38
N ALA A 50 -9.20 -16.95 -0.44
CA ALA A 50 -8.09 -16.34 -1.15
C ALA A 50 -8.35 -16.23 -2.67
N PHE A 51 -7.96 -15.11 -3.25
CA PHE A 51 -7.81 -14.97 -4.70
C PHE A 51 -6.50 -14.25 -5.01
N CYS A 52 -5.54 -14.98 -5.58
CA CYS A 52 -4.18 -14.48 -5.84
C CYS A 52 -3.99 -14.26 -7.35
N ASP A 53 -4.03 -12.99 -7.75
CA ASP A 53 -3.71 -12.52 -9.11
C ASP A 53 -2.66 -11.42 -8.96
N LEU A 54 -1.43 -11.84 -8.65
CA LEU A 54 -0.30 -10.98 -8.35
C LEU A 54 0.74 -11.06 -9.47
N PRO A 55 1.41 -9.96 -9.82
CA PRO A 55 2.61 -10.02 -10.65
C PRO A 55 3.71 -10.81 -9.91
N GLU A 56 4.48 -11.62 -10.64
CA GLU A 56 5.65 -12.28 -10.06
C GLU A 56 6.78 -11.26 -9.85
N ASP A 57 7.36 -11.28 -8.65
CA ASP A 57 8.57 -10.57 -8.21
C ASP A 57 8.50 -9.03 -8.20
N THR A 58 7.77 -8.48 -7.23
CA THR A 58 7.83 -7.06 -6.84
C THR A 58 8.62 -6.83 -5.55
N MET A 59 9.31 -7.86 -5.05
CA MET A 59 10.17 -7.77 -3.89
C MET A 59 11.32 -6.79 -4.15
N LEU A 60 11.69 -5.99 -3.16
CA LEU A 60 12.76 -5.01 -3.34
C LEU A 60 14.11 -5.73 -3.52
N PRO A 61 14.94 -5.31 -4.50
CA PRO A 61 16.26 -5.89 -4.69
C PRO A 61 17.12 -5.76 -3.43
N GLY A 62 17.62 -6.90 -2.93
CA GLY A 62 18.49 -6.97 -1.76
C GLY A 62 17.81 -7.34 -0.45
N GLU A 63 16.49 -7.54 -0.44
CA GLU A 63 15.75 -8.12 0.68
C GLU A 63 15.69 -9.67 0.55
N VAL A 64 15.76 -10.38 1.69
CA VAL A 64 15.74 -11.86 1.80
C VAL A 64 14.82 -12.31 2.92
#